data_AF-A0A8J6V4W0-F1
#
_entry.id   AF-A0A8J6V4W0-F1
#
_cell.length_a   1.000
_cell.length_b   1.000
_cell.length_c   1.000
_cell.angle_alpha   90.00
_cell.angle_beta   90.00
_cell.angle_gamma   90.00
#
_symmetry.space_group_name_H-M   'P 1'
#
loop_
_entity.id
_entity.type
_entity.pdbx_description
1 polymer ?
#
loop_
_entity_poly.entity_id
_entity_poly.type
_entity_poly.pdbx_seq_one_letter_code
_entity_poly.pdbx_strand_id
1 'polypeptide(L)'
;MLSIREFFTACTGVWTTERTYHSVLSGQVERSYTEFRVEPLTLEQKQPTFEFYSLNGIKVDTDQVKEDDHVCPGFAIAFDTISEKGEQVAMSLKALFVPDAYVVSEESPAKKPSLPIAADVPVGEEVIEGFYLRDEGYSEPGAIVGRFTYQPTRQTLEMITYYRRSVAVDQMRIVEDDIRLRTIITYERPQNGEPPTVIELVGFGVERRQKN
;
A
#
# COMPACT_ATOMS: atom_id res chain seq x y z
N MET A 1 3.02 -19.33 8.99
CA MET A 1 3.41 -18.27 8.05
C MET A 1 2.21 -18.03 7.16
N LEU A 2 1.76 -16.79 7.01
CA LEU A 2 0.60 -16.51 6.16
C LEU A 2 1.04 -16.42 4.70
N SER A 3 0.34 -17.12 3.81
CA SER A 3 0.34 -16.83 2.39
C SER A 3 -0.17 -15.40 2.15
N ILE A 4 0.09 -14.85 0.96
CA ILE A 4 -0.44 -13.51 0.61
C ILE A 4 -1.97 -13.47 0.74
N ARG A 5 -2.67 -14.54 0.34
CA ARG A 5 -4.12 -14.65 0.49
C ARG A 5 -4.55 -14.56 1.95
N GLU A 6 -3.96 -15.39 2.81
CA GLU A 6 -4.30 -15.41 4.24
C GLU A 6 -3.97 -14.08 4.92
N PHE A 7 -2.86 -13.43 4.55
CA PHE A 7 -2.50 -12.11 5.04
C PHE A 7 -3.57 -11.07 4.70
N PHE A 8 -4.02 -11.01 3.44
CA PHE A 8 -5.07 -10.08 3.03
C PHE A 8 -6.41 -10.39 3.69
N THR A 9 -6.75 -11.67 3.88
CA THR A 9 -7.95 -12.05 4.65
C THR A 9 -7.86 -11.57 6.10
N ALA A 10 -6.71 -11.77 6.76
CA ALA A 10 -6.46 -11.28 8.12
C ALA A 10 -6.46 -9.75 8.21
N CYS A 11 -6.31 -9.05 7.07
CA CYS A 11 -6.39 -7.60 7.02
C CYS A 11 -7.82 -7.03 6.97
N THR A 12 -8.85 -7.87 6.83
CA THR A 12 -10.23 -7.41 6.74
C THR A 12 -10.82 -7.06 8.12
N GLY A 13 -11.91 -6.30 8.14
CA GLY A 13 -12.64 -5.92 9.35
C GLY A 13 -12.60 -4.43 9.65
N VAL A 14 -13.04 -4.09 10.87
CA VAL A 14 -13.00 -2.71 11.39
C VAL A 14 -11.81 -2.57 12.31
N TRP A 15 -11.09 -1.47 12.16
CA TRP A 15 -9.84 -1.21 12.83
C TRP A 15 -9.81 0.21 13.35
N THR A 16 -9.04 0.42 14.42
CA THR A 16 -8.70 1.75 14.91
C THR A 16 -7.20 1.85 15.04
N THR A 17 -6.67 3.06 14.89
CA THR A 17 -5.25 3.32 15.08
C THR A 17 -5.03 4.71 15.61
N GLU A 18 -4.08 4.83 16.53
CA GLU A 18 -3.40 6.08 16.77
C GLU A 18 -2.10 6.06 15.97
N ARG A 19 -1.83 7.12 15.21
CA ARG A 19 -0.59 7.30 14.47
C ARG A 19 0.15 8.49 15.02
N THR A 20 1.47 8.35 15.12
CA THR A 20 2.38 9.46 15.41
C THR A 20 3.24 9.69 14.19
N TYR A 21 3.33 10.94 13.74
CA TYR A 21 4.14 11.37 12.61
C TYR A 21 5.23 12.32 13.12
N HIS A 22 6.45 12.08 12.69
CA HIS A 22 7.63 12.90 12.97
C HIS A 22 8.05 13.59 11.68
N SER A 23 7.85 14.90 11.60
CA SER A 23 8.37 15.73 10.51
C SER A 23 9.86 15.97 10.76
N VAL A 24 10.72 15.19 10.10
CA VAL A 24 12.15 15.08 10.42
C VAL A 24 12.87 16.43 10.25
N LEU A 25 12.54 17.16 9.20
CA LEU A 25 13.20 18.43 8.87
C LEU A 25 12.82 19.57 9.83
N SER A 26 11.58 19.59 10.33
CA SER A 26 11.10 20.63 11.25
C SER A 26 11.17 20.24 12.72
N GLY A 27 11.40 18.96 13.03
CA GLY A 27 11.37 18.42 14.39
C GLY A 27 9.98 18.36 15.01
N GLN A 28 8.92 18.58 14.22
CA GLN A 28 7.54 18.55 14.71
C GLN A 28 7.04 17.11 14.86
N VAL A 29 6.17 16.92 15.85
CA VAL A 29 5.48 15.65 16.08
C VAL A 29 3.99 15.94 16.05
N GLU A 30 3.24 15.12 15.31
CA GLU A 30 1.79 15.18 15.21
C GLU A 30 1.18 13.82 15.48
N ARG A 31 0.03 13.80 16.16
CA ARG A 31 -0.76 12.59 16.37
C ARG A 31 -2.09 12.64 15.63
N SER A 32 -2.59 11.48 15.23
CA SER A 32 -3.94 11.34 14.70
C SER A 32 -4.60 10.06 15.23
N TYR A 33 -5.91 10.10 15.38
CA TYR A 33 -6.75 8.93 15.59
C TYR A 33 -7.52 8.64 14.30
N THR A 34 -7.55 7.37 13.88
CA THR A 34 -8.27 6.94 12.68
C THR A 34 -9.10 5.71 12.99
N GLU A 35 -10.37 5.74 12.60
CA GLU A 35 -11.21 4.55 12.46
C GLU A 35 -11.32 4.19 10.99
N PHE A 36 -11.22 2.90 10.67
CA PHE A 36 -11.28 2.47 9.28
C PHE A 36 -11.84 1.08 9.13
N ARG A 37 -12.48 0.86 7.98
CA ARG A 37 -13.04 -0.41 7.55
C ARG A 37 -12.28 -0.91 6.33
N VAL A 38 -11.95 -2.20 6.35
CA VAL A 38 -11.28 -2.89 5.26
C VAL A 38 -12.14 -4.07 4.83
N GLU A 39 -12.59 -4.04 3.58
CA GLU A 39 -13.35 -5.12 2.95
C GLU A 39 -12.56 -5.69 1.76
N PRO A 40 -12.62 -7.00 1.51
CA PRO A 40 -11.99 -7.56 0.32
C PRO A 40 -12.72 -7.06 -0.95
N LEU A 41 -11.98 -6.76 -2.00
CA LEU A 41 -12.59 -6.44 -3.30
C LEU A 41 -13.21 -7.69 -3.93
N THR A 42 -14.43 -7.58 -4.43
CA THR A 42 -15.04 -8.59 -5.30
C THR A 42 -14.47 -8.52 -6.72
N LEU A 43 -14.58 -9.60 -7.49
CA LEU A 43 -14.16 -9.63 -8.90
C LEU A 43 -14.78 -8.47 -9.71
N GLU A 44 -16.08 -8.20 -9.52
CA GLU A 44 -16.79 -7.08 -10.16
C GLU A 44 -16.17 -5.73 -9.81
N GLN A 45 -15.73 -5.54 -8.56
CA GLN A 45 -15.08 -4.30 -8.14
C GLN A 45 -13.66 -4.14 -8.69
N LYS A 46 -12.96 -5.24 -8.99
CA LYS A 46 -11.60 -5.24 -9.56
C LYS A 46 -11.60 -4.90 -11.06
N GLN A 47 -12.65 -5.30 -11.77
CA GLN A 47 -12.72 -5.21 -13.23
C GLN A 47 -12.52 -3.78 -13.79
N PRO A 48 -13.17 -2.73 -13.25
CA PRO A 48 -12.91 -1.36 -13.71
C PRO A 48 -11.45 -0.91 -13.52
N THR A 49 -10.81 -1.34 -12.43
CA THR A 49 -9.41 -1.06 -12.16
C THR A 49 -8.51 -1.75 -13.18
N PHE A 50 -8.75 -3.02 -13.50
CA PHE A 50 -8.01 -3.72 -14.55
C PHE A 50 -8.16 -3.05 -15.92
N GLU A 51 -9.38 -2.67 -16.31
CA GLU A 51 -9.65 -1.98 -17.57
C GLU A 51 -8.91 -0.64 -17.66
N PHE A 52 -9.00 0.18 -16.61
CA PHE A 52 -8.32 1.46 -16.53
C PHE A 52 -6.80 1.31 -16.68
N TYR A 53 -6.18 0.41 -15.93
CA TYR A 53 -4.73 0.25 -15.96
C TYR A 53 -4.22 -0.47 -17.22
N SER A 54 -5.03 -1.33 -17.83
CA SER A 54 -4.75 -1.92 -19.15
C SER A 54 -4.65 -0.86 -20.24
N LEU A 55 -5.51 0.17 -20.20
CA LEU A 55 -5.42 1.33 -21.11
C LEU A 55 -4.17 2.20 -20.85
N ASN A 56 -3.60 2.12 -19.65
CA ASN A 56 -2.42 2.87 -19.23
C ASN A 56 -1.14 2.02 -19.21
N GLY A 57 -1.10 0.91 -19.96
CA GLY A 57 0.11 0.12 -20.22
C GLY A 57 0.36 -1.04 -19.26
N ILE A 58 -0.42 -1.21 -18.19
CA ILE A 58 -0.31 -2.35 -17.26
C ILE A 58 -1.36 -3.39 -17.65
N LYS A 59 -0.96 -4.38 -18.44
CA LYS A 59 -1.86 -5.47 -18.86
C LYS A 59 -1.76 -6.64 -17.90
N VAL A 60 -2.89 -7.07 -17.37
CA VAL A 60 -3.02 -8.20 -16.45
C VAL A 60 -3.59 -9.40 -17.20
N ASP A 61 -3.08 -10.60 -16.94
CA ASP A 61 -3.67 -11.85 -17.44
C ASP A 61 -5.02 -12.09 -16.74
N THR A 62 -6.08 -11.49 -17.29
CA THR A 62 -7.41 -11.61 -16.67
C THR A 62 -7.99 -13.02 -16.74
N ASP A 63 -7.48 -13.89 -17.60
CA ASP A 63 -7.98 -15.26 -17.70
C ASP A 63 -7.43 -16.12 -16.56
N GLN A 64 -6.14 -15.97 -16.22
CA GLN A 64 -5.58 -16.57 -15.00
C GLN A 64 -6.23 -16.00 -13.73
N VAL A 65 -6.55 -14.71 -13.70
CA VAL A 65 -7.21 -14.07 -12.54
C VAL A 65 -8.64 -14.58 -12.33
N LYS A 66 -9.38 -14.90 -13.41
CA LYS A 66 -10.74 -15.45 -13.31
C LYS A 66 -10.78 -16.86 -12.72
N GLU A 67 -9.72 -17.64 -12.90
CA GLU A 67 -9.62 -19.00 -12.37
C GLU A 67 -9.41 -19.02 -10.84
N ASP A 68 -8.78 -17.97 -10.28
CA ASP A 68 -8.65 -17.77 -8.83
C ASP A 68 -8.68 -16.27 -8.47
N ASP A 69 -9.84 -15.77 -8.03
CA ASP A 69 -10.05 -14.37 -7.65
C ASP A 69 -9.12 -13.91 -6.50
N HIS A 70 -8.45 -14.82 -5.80
CA HIS A 70 -7.54 -14.49 -4.71
C HIS A 70 -6.10 -14.18 -5.16
N VAL A 71 -5.74 -14.41 -6.43
CA VAL A 71 -4.37 -14.18 -6.91
C VAL A 71 -3.99 -12.71 -6.99
N CYS A 72 -4.97 -11.85 -7.22
CA CYS A 72 -4.85 -10.39 -7.19
C CYS A 72 -5.72 -9.85 -6.05
N PRO A 73 -5.23 -9.90 -4.79
CA PRO A 73 -6.02 -9.43 -3.66
C PRO A 73 -6.17 -7.92 -3.68
N GLY A 74 -7.21 -7.42 -3.00
CA GLY A 74 -7.46 -5.99 -2.93
C GLY A 74 -8.36 -5.61 -1.76
N PHE A 75 -8.34 -4.33 -1.42
CA PHE A 75 -9.13 -3.75 -0.36
C PHE A 75 -10.03 -2.63 -0.88
N ALA A 76 -11.30 -2.63 -0.45
CA ALA A 76 -12.07 -1.41 -0.30
C ALA A 76 -11.79 -0.87 1.11
N ILE A 77 -11.28 0.36 1.19
CA ILE A 77 -10.87 1.00 2.43
C ILE A 77 -11.67 2.28 2.59
N ALA A 78 -12.39 2.41 3.71
CA ALA A 78 -13.02 3.65 4.13
C ALA A 78 -12.50 4.04 5.50
N PHE A 79 -12.17 5.31 5.72
CA PHE A 79 -11.61 5.77 6.98
C PHE A 79 -12.04 7.19 7.33
N ASP A 80 -12.04 7.45 8.63
CA ASP A 80 -12.29 8.74 9.27
C ASP A 80 -11.12 9.03 10.21
N THR A 81 -10.41 10.13 9.97
CA THR A 81 -9.23 10.54 10.75
C THR A 81 -9.47 11.88 11.42
N ILE A 82 -9.05 11.99 12.67
CA ILE A 82 -9.03 13.22 13.46
C ILE A 82 -7.59 13.48 13.90
N SER A 83 -7.01 14.60 13.51
CA SER A 83 -5.69 15.02 13.99
C SER A 83 -5.76 15.57 15.41
N GLU A 84 -4.61 15.66 16.10
CA GLU A 84 -4.52 16.29 17.42
C GLU A 84 -4.92 17.78 17.41
N LYS A 85 -4.91 18.42 16.22
CA LYS A 85 -5.37 19.79 16.00
C LYS A 85 -6.88 19.89 15.78
N GLY A 86 -7.57 18.76 15.74
CA GLY A 86 -9.01 18.66 15.51
C GLY A 86 -9.41 18.67 14.03
N GLU A 87 -8.46 18.58 13.10
CA GLU A 87 -8.75 18.49 11.68
C GLU A 87 -9.32 17.11 11.35
N GLN A 88 -10.39 17.09 10.54
CA GLN A 88 -11.09 15.85 10.18
C GLN A 88 -10.95 15.57 8.69
N VAL A 89 -10.58 14.33 8.36
CA VAL A 89 -10.48 13.84 6.99
C VAL A 89 -11.16 12.50 6.88
N ALA A 90 -12.09 12.39 5.94
CA ALA A 90 -12.76 11.14 5.59
C ALA A 90 -12.52 10.82 4.12
N MET A 91 -12.26 9.55 3.80
CA MET A 91 -12.03 9.10 2.43
C MET A 91 -12.37 7.62 2.27
N SER A 92 -12.77 7.26 1.07
CA SER A 92 -12.90 5.88 0.63
C SER A 92 -12.10 5.67 -0.65
N LEU A 93 -11.39 4.55 -0.75
CA LEU A 93 -10.64 4.17 -1.94
C LEU A 93 -10.64 2.65 -2.12
N LYS A 94 -10.27 2.21 -3.32
CA LYS A 94 -10.00 0.82 -3.65
C LYS A 94 -8.52 0.66 -4.00
N ALA A 95 -7.92 -0.36 -3.41
CA ALA A 95 -6.53 -0.73 -3.62
C ALA A 95 -6.47 -2.17 -4.16
N LEU A 96 -5.73 -2.37 -5.23
CA LEU A 96 -5.55 -3.66 -5.88
C LEU A 96 -4.06 -3.99 -5.95
N PHE A 97 -3.73 -5.25 -5.65
CA PHE A 97 -2.36 -5.75 -5.61
C PHE A 97 -2.23 -6.83 -6.66
N VAL A 98 -1.43 -6.55 -7.69
CA VAL A 98 -1.26 -7.43 -8.86
C VAL A 98 0.17 -7.98 -8.85
N PRO A 99 0.41 -9.24 -8.46
CA PRO A 99 1.75 -9.82 -8.51
C PRO A 99 2.33 -9.79 -9.93
N ASP A 100 3.64 -9.59 -10.04
CA ASP A 100 4.32 -9.49 -11.34
C ASP A 100 4.11 -10.74 -12.23
N ALA A 101 3.91 -11.91 -11.60
CA ALA A 101 3.62 -13.17 -12.30
C ALA A 101 2.33 -13.13 -13.16
N TYR A 102 1.42 -12.18 -12.89
CA TYR A 102 0.14 -12.04 -13.61
C TYR A 102 0.14 -10.84 -14.58
N VAL A 103 1.29 -10.19 -14.80
CA VAL A 103 1.41 -9.05 -15.72
C VAL A 103 1.95 -9.53 -17.07
N VAL A 104 1.26 -9.19 -18.16
CA VAL A 104 1.54 -9.70 -19.52
C VAL A 104 2.11 -8.65 -20.48
N SER A 105 2.41 -7.44 -20.02
CA SER A 105 2.94 -6.39 -20.91
C SER A 105 4.41 -6.64 -21.29
N GLU A 106 4.72 -6.57 -22.60
CA GLU A 106 6.08 -6.64 -23.18
C GLU A 106 6.84 -5.30 -23.13
N GLU A 107 6.23 -4.21 -22.66
CA GLU A 107 6.95 -2.96 -22.43
C GLU A 107 7.88 -3.17 -21.24
N SER A 108 9.16 -3.42 -21.56
CA SER A 108 10.31 -3.44 -20.65
C SER A 108 10.01 -2.56 -19.45
N PRO A 109 10.08 -3.06 -18.20
CA PRO A 109 9.70 -2.27 -17.05
C PRO A 109 10.49 -0.97 -17.13
N ALA A 110 9.78 0.16 -17.33
CA ALA A 110 10.38 1.48 -17.26
C ALA A 110 11.31 1.44 -16.05
N LYS A 111 12.61 1.65 -16.28
CA LYS A 111 13.71 1.36 -15.34
C LYS A 111 13.21 1.52 -13.91
N LYS A 112 12.96 0.40 -13.21
CA LYS A 112 12.34 0.39 -11.86
C LYS A 112 13.03 1.52 -11.08
N PRO A 113 12.28 2.53 -10.57
CA PRO A 113 12.89 3.62 -9.83
C PRO A 113 13.74 3.01 -8.73
N SER A 114 14.95 3.54 -8.53
CA SER A 114 15.80 3.03 -7.46
C SER A 114 15.09 3.21 -6.12
N LEU A 115 15.02 2.13 -5.37
CA LEU A 115 14.30 2.08 -4.10
C LEU A 115 15.11 2.83 -3.02
N PRO A 116 14.43 3.50 -2.08
CA PRO A 116 15.09 3.99 -0.88
C PRO A 116 15.53 2.80 0.00
N ILE A 117 16.52 3.01 0.87
CA ILE A 117 17.09 1.96 1.75
C ILE A 117 16.01 1.26 2.58
N ALA A 118 14.98 1.98 3.04
CA ALA A 118 13.91 1.39 3.84
C ALA A 118 13.07 0.34 3.09
N ALA A 119 13.08 0.38 1.75
CA ALA A 119 12.38 -0.53 0.86
C ALA A 119 13.32 -1.49 0.12
N ASP A 120 14.62 -1.47 0.44
CA ASP A 120 15.61 -2.36 -0.17
C ASP A 120 15.56 -3.74 0.53
N VAL A 121 14.62 -4.56 0.08
CA VAL A 121 14.44 -5.93 0.57
C VAL A 121 15.30 -6.86 -0.27
N PRO A 122 16.20 -7.66 0.35
CA PRO A 122 16.97 -8.65 -0.39
C PRO A 122 16.06 -9.58 -1.17
N VAL A 123 16.33 -9.73 -2.47
CA VAL A 123 15.62 -10.68 -3.31
C VAL A 123 15.86 -12.09 -2.76
N GLY A 124 14.79 -12.74 -2.34
CA GLY A 124 14.79 -14.12 -1.85
C GLY A 124 13.64 -14.89 -2.48
N GLU A 125 13.71 -16.23 -2.45
CA GLU A 125 12.76 -17.12 -3.13
C GLU A 125 11.30 -16.93 -2.67
N GLU A 126 11.06 -16.38 -1.48
CA GLU A 126 9.72 -16.22 -0.90
C GLU A 126 9.10 -14.83 -1.13
N VAL A 127 9.83 -13.88 -1.72
CA VAL A 127 9.36 -12.50 -1.88
C VAL A 127 8.38 -12.40 -3.05
N ILE A 128 7.20 -11.84 -2.81
CA ILE A 128 6.20 -11.58 -3.86
C ILE A 128 6.19 -10.08 -4.14
N GLU A 129 6.60 -9.71 -5.35
CA GLU A 129 6.53 -8.33 -5.84
C GLU A 129 5.37 -8.13 -6.81
N GLY A 130 4.89 -6.90 -6.91
CA GLY A 130 3.88 -6.55 -7.89
C GLY A 130 3.51 -5.09 -7.92
N PHE A 131 2.47 -4.78 -8.69
CA PHE A 131 1.87 -3.45 -8.75
C PHE A 131 0.88 -3.23 -7.62
N TYR A 132 0.99 -2.06 -7.00
CA TYR A 132 0.03 -1.54 -6.03
C TYR A 132 -0.78 -0.45 -6.72
N LEU A 133 -2.02 -0.74 -7.06
CA LEU A 133 -2.87 0.10 -7.90
C LEU A 133 -4.00 0.68 -7.05
N ARG A 134 -4.26 1.98 -7.17
CA ARG A 134 -5.39 2.64 -6.50
C ARG A 134 -6.25 3.43 -7.45
N ASP A 135 -7.53 3.55 -7.16
CA ASP A 135 -8.43 4.47 -7.84
C ASP A 135 -8.27 5.92 -7.37
N GLU A 136 -7.82 6.12 -6.12
CA GLU A 136 -7.64 7.44 -5.50
C GLU A 136 -6.35 7.51 -4.65
N GLY A 137 -5.75 8.70 -4.60
CA GLY A 137 -4.57 9.00 -3.80
C GLY A 137 -4.88 9.64 -2.45
N TYR A 138 -3.99 9.44 -1.47
CA TYR A 138 -4.14 10.09 -0.15
C TYR A 138 -3.74 11.56 -0.18
N SER A 139 -2.71 11.90 -0.96
CA SER A 139 -2.10 13.24 -0.97
C SER A 139 -2.33 14.00 -2.28
N GLU A 140 -2.70 13.28 -3.34
CA GLU A 140 -2.90 13.82 -4.69
C GLU A 140 -4.13 13.13 -5.29
N PRO A 141 -5.01 13.87 -5.98
CA PRO A 141 -6.21 13.28 -6.56
C PRO A 141 -5.89 12.38 -7.75
N GLY A 142 -6.67 11.31 -7.90
CA GLY A 142 -6.67 10.42 -9.05
C GLY A 142 -5.93 9.09 -8.83
N ALA A 143 -5.94 8.28 -9.90
CA ALA A 143 -5.40 6.93 -9.89
C ALA A 143 -3.88 6.92 -9.66
N ILE A 144 -3.42 6.02 -8.80
CA ILE A 144 -2.01 5.90 -8.41
C ILE A 144 -1.45 4.53 -8.75
N VAL A 145 -0.32 4.54 -9.47
CA VAL A 145 0.54 3.36 -9.66
C VAL A 145 1.67 3.38 -8.64
N GLY A 146 1.73 2.33 -7.84
CA GLY A 146 2.82 2.02 -6.93
C GLY A 146 3.36 0.62 -7.13
N ARG A 147 4.25 0.22 -6.24
CA ARG A 147 4.79 -1.14 -6.16
C ARG A 147 4.48 -1.71 -4.78
N PHE A 148 4.33 -3.02 -4.69
CA PHE A 148 4.32 -3.69 -3.40
C PHE A 148 5.34 -4.82 -3.36
N THR A 149 5.72 -5.15 -2.14
CA THR A 149 6.52 -6.31 -1.79
C THR A 149 5.88 -6.99 -0.59
N TYR A 150 5.53 -8.26 -0.71
CA TYR A 150 5.08 -9.08 0.39
C TYR A 150 6.16 -10.09 0.80
N GLN A 151 6.43 -10.15 2.10
CA GLN A 151 7.41 -11.06 2.70
C GLN A 151 6.68 -12.03 3.65
N PRO A 152 6.35 -13.26 3.21
CA PRO A 152 5.61 -14.23 4.02
C PRO A 152 6.24 -14.49 5.39
N THR A 153 7.56 -14.72 5.43
CA THR A 153 8.30 -15.02 6.68
C THR A 153 8.17 -13.91 7.73
N ARG A 154 8.04 -12.64 7.29
CA ARG A 154 7.87 -11.50 8.21
C ARG A 154 6.42 -11.09 8.43
N GLN A 155 5.50 -11.62 7.61
CA GLN A 155 4.10 -11.18 7.53
C GLN A 155 4.02 -9.67 7.32
N THR A 156 4.83 -9.16 6.38
CA THR A 156 4.97 -7.73 6.08
C THR A 156 4.58 -7.48 4.63
N LEU A 157 3.64 -6.57 4.44
CA LEU A 157 3.32 -5.95 3.17
C LEU A 157 3.92 -4.55 3.14
N GLU A 158 4.78 -4.30 2.17
CA GLU A 158 5.34 -2.99 1.87
C GLU A 158 4.70 -2.44 0.61
N MET A 159 4.33 -1.16 0.62
CA MET A 159 3.75 -0.42 -0.49
C MET A 159 4.58 0.84 -0.74
N ILE A 160 5.00 1.02 -1.98
CA ILE A 160 5.77 2.17 -2.41
C ILE A 160 4.91 2.99 -3.35
N THR A 161 4.60 4.21 -2.96
CA THR A 161 3.86 5.17 -3.77
C THR A 161 4.76 6.29 -4.25
N TYR A 162 4.65 6.59 -5.55
CA TYR A 162 5.40 7.61 -6.24
C TYR A 162 4.52 8.85 -6.49
N TYR A 163 4.49 9.78 -5.55
CA TYR A 163 3.80 11.06 -5.72
C TYR A 163 4.64 12.03 -6.57
N ARG A 164 4.04 13.15 -6.98
CA ARG A 164 4.75 14.19 -7.75
C ARG A 164 5.91 14.79 -6.97
N ARG A 165 5.73 15.01 -5.66
CA ARG A 165 6.70 15.69 -4.79
C ARG A 165 7.41 14.78 -3.80
N SER A 166 6.94 13.56 -3.62
CA SER A 166 7.49 12.63 -2.64
C SER A 166 7.47 11.17 -3.09
N VAL A 167 8.18 10.34 -2.36
CA VAL A 167 8.09 8.87 -2.45
C VAL A 167 7.74 8.36 -1.05
N ALA A 168 6.62 7.67 -0.92
CA ALA A 168 6.18 7.12 0.36
C ALA A 168 6.38 5.61 0.38
N VAL A 169 7.05 5.12 1.42
CA VAL A 169 7.18 3.70 1.75
C VAL A 169 6.29 3.42 2.94
N ASP A 170 5.33 2.53 2.77
CA ASP A 170 4.33 2.18 3.77
C ASP A 170 4.40 0.67 4.05
N GLN A 171 4.79 0.33 5.27
CA GLN A 171 4.95 -1.04 5.73
C GLN A 171 3.86 -1.38 6.71
N MET A 172 3.09 -2.41 6.39
CA MET A 172 2.08 -3.01 7.26
C MET A 172 2.52 -4.41 7.67
N ARG A 173 2.50 -4.71 8.97
CA ARG A 173 2.90 -6.01 9.51
C ARG A 173 1.85 -6.56 10.46
N ILE A 174 1.45 -7.82 10.27
CA ILE A 174 0.66 -8.56 11.25
C ILE A 174 1.59 -9.06 12.35
N VAL A 175 1.26 -8.72 13.59
CA VAL A 175 2.02 -9.17 14.77
C VAL A 175 1.18 -10.04 15.70
N GLU A 176 -0.14 -9.88 15.69
CA GLU A 176 -1.12 -10.77 16.35
C GLU A 176 -2.43 -10.76 15.53
N ASP A 177 -3.36 -11.67 15.82
CA ASP A 177 -4.62 -11.82 15.06
C ASP A 177 -5.47 -10.54 14.99
N ASP A 178 -5.41 -9.69 16.02
CA ASP A 178 -6.13 -8.43 16.15
C ASP A 178 -5.21 -7.19 16.25
N ILE A 179 -3.89 -7.35 16.01
CA ILE A 179 -2.91 -6.26 16.08
C ILE A 179 -2.04 -6.22 14.83
N ARG A 180 -1.98 -5.05 14.21
CA ARG A 180 -1.04 -4.74 13.12
C ARG A 180 -0.20 -3.52 13.45
N LEU A 181 1.02 -3.50 12.93
CA LEU A 181 1.90 -2.35 12.97
C LEU A 181 1.92 -1.70 11.60
N ARG A 182 1.91 -0.37 11.56
CA ARG A 182 2.11 0.39 10.33
C ARG A 182 3.22 1.40 10.49
N THR A 183 4.18 1.38 9.58
CA THR A 183 5.30 2.33 9.54
C THR A 183 5.31 3.00 8.19
N ILE A 184 5.41 4.33 8.17
CA ILE A 184 5.42 5.13 6.94
C ILE A 184 6.69 5.95 6.92
N ILE A 185 7.41 5.94 5.81
CA ILE A 185 8.55 6.82 5.59
C ILE A 185 8.32 7.55 4.28
N THR A 186 8.24 8.88 4.35
CA THR A 186 8.08 9.74 3.18
C THR A 186 9.39 10.45 2.90
N TYR A 187 9.86 10.32 1.67
CA TYR A 187 11.05 10.97 1.15
C TYR A 187 10.68 12.09 0.19
N GLU A 188 11.52 13.12 0.09
CA GLU A 188 11.47 14.07 -1.02
C GLU A 188 11.67 13.33 -2.35
N ARG A 189 10.97 13.76 -3.40
CA ARG A 189 11.16 13.19 -4.74
C ARG A 189 12.55 13.55 -5.28
N PRO A 190 13.43 12.57 -5.57
CA PRO A 190 14.73 12.85 -6.14
C PRO A 190 14.61 13.36 -7.57
N GLN A 191 15.55 14.21 -7.98
CA GLN A 191 15.70 14.61 -9.37
C GLN A 191 16.39 13.46 -10.15
N ASN A 192 16.03 13.29 -11.42
CA ASN A 192 16.74 12.38 -12.35
C ASN A 192 16.73 10.87 -12.01
N GLY A 193 15.78 10.39 -11.20
CA GLY A 193 15.59 8.95 -10.95
C GLY A 193 16.63 8.31 -10.05
N GLU A 194 17.36 9.10 -9.27
CA GLU A 194 18.22 8.64 -8.17
C GLU A 194 17.39 8.05 -7.02
N PRO A 195 18.00 7.29 -6.08
CA PRO A 195 17.29 6.80 -4.91
C PRO A 195 16.86 7.97 -4.01
N PRO A 196 15.63 7.99 -3.47
CA PRO A 196 15.23 8.98 -2.48
C PRO A 196 16.07 8.84 -1.21
N THR A 197 16.68 9.94 -0.73
CA THR A 197 17.54 9.94 0.46
C THR A 197 17.12 10.92 1.55
N VAL A 198 16.42 12.00 1.19
CA VAL A 198 15.97 13.02 2.15
C VAL A 198 14.62 12.59 2.74
N ILE A 199 14.59 12.27 4.03
CA ILE A 199 13.37 11.88 4.74
C ILE A 199 12.66 13.14 5.23
N GLU A 200 11.41 13.34 4.78
CA GLU A 200 10.54 14.42 5.26
C GLU A 200 9.78 14.01 6.51
N LEU A 201 9.25 12.79 6.50
CA LEU A 201 8.31 12.31 7.52
C LEU A 201 8.51 10.83 7.84
N VAL A 202 8.42 10.51 9.13
CA VAL A 202 8.37 9.13 9.64
C VAL A 202 7.12 8.95 10.48
N GLY A 203 6.25 8.01 10.12
CA GLY A 203 5.02 7.67 10.81
C GLY A 203 5.08 6.29 11.44
N PHE A 204 4.45 6.14 12.60
CA PHE A 204 4.23 4.85 13.25
C PHE A 204 2.81 4.76 13.79
N GLY A 205 2.17 3.61 13.64
CA GLY A 205 0.84 3.33 14.15
C GLY A 205 0.69 1.89 14.62
N VAL A 206 -0.15 1.72 15.64
CA VAL A 206 -0.63 0.41 16.09
C VAL A 206 -2.10 0.32 15.75
N GLU A 207 -2.44 -0.57 14.83
CA GLU A 207 -3.80 -0.80 14.36
C GLU A 207 -4.40 -1.96 15.13
N ARG A 208 -5.55 -1.74 15.78
CA ARG A 208 -6.28 -2.76 16.56
C ARG A 208 -7.60 -3.09 15.91
N ARG A 209 -7.89 -4.38 15.74
CA ARG A 209 -9.20 -4.82 15.25
C ARG A 209 -10.26 -4.56 16.31
N GLN A 210 -11.36 -3.95 15.91
CA GLN A 210 -12.54 -3.82 16.76
C GLN A 210 -13.23 -5.18 16.85
N LYS A 211 -13.42 -5.68 18.07
CA LYS A 211 -14.24 -6.86 18.35
C LYS A 211 -15.68 -6.35 18.49
N ASN A 212 -16.56 -6.82 17.60
CA ASN A 212 -18.00 -6.61 17.74
C ASN A 212 -18.53 -7.26 19.03
#